data_AF-A0A832CVA7-F1
#
_entry.id   AF-A0A832CVA7-F1
#
_cell.length_a   1.000
_cell.length_b   1.000
_cell.length_c   1.000
_cell.angle_alpha   90.00
_cell.angle_beta   90.00
_cell.angle_gamma   90.00
#
_symmetry.space_group_name_H-M   'P 1'
#
loop_
_entity.id
_entity.type
_entity.pdbx_description
1 polymer ?
#
loop_
_entity_poly.entity_id
_entity_poly.type
_entity_poly.pdbx_seq_one_letter_code
_entity_poly.pdbx_strand_id
1 'polypeptide(L)' 'SDTPAKTEPIRNRGTATGRNDPCPCGSGKKYKNCCMRKGSPAG' A
#
# COMPACT_ATOMS: atom_id res chain seq x y z
N SER A 1 -24.46 -12.08 -30.66
CA SER A 1 -24.25 -11.27 -29.45
C SER A 1 -22.95 -11.69 -28.82
N ASP A 2 -21.84 -11.05 -29.20
CA ASP A 2 -20.52 -11.30 -28.62
C ASP A 2 -20.20 -10.11 -27.71
N THR A 3 -20.17 -10.34 -26.40
CA THR A 3 -19.86 -9.28 -25.44
C THR A 3 -18.49 -9.58 -24.84
N PRO A 4 -17.47 -8.73 -25.05
CA PRO A 4 -16.13 -9.01 -24.57
C PRO A 4 -16.10 -8.88 -23.04
N ALA A 5 -15.55 -9.89 -22.38
CA ALA A 5 -15.35 -9.91 -20.95
C ALA A 5 -14.45 -8.72 -20.54
N LYS A 6 -14.96 -7.87 -19.64
CA LYS A 6 -14.27 -6.68 -19.16
C LYS A 6 -13.09 -7.13 -18.28
N THR A 7 -11.86 -6.86 -18.70
CA THR A 7 -10.67 -7.17 -17.90
C THR A 7 -10.65 -6.29 -16.64
N GLU A 8 -10.97 -6.87 -15.49
CA GLU A 8 -10.88 -6.16 -14.21
C GLU A 8 -9.41 -5.79 -13.91
N PRO A 9 -9.15 -4.59 -13.37
CA PRO A 9 -7.79 -4.19 -13.02
C PRO A 9 -7.24 -5.08 -11.90
N ILE A 10 -5.94 -5.39 -11.97
CA ILE A 10 -5.22 -6.15 -10.95
C ILE A 10 -5.28 -5.37 -9.63
N ARG A 11 -6.26 -5.69 -8.78
CA ARG A 11 -6.33 -5.20 -7.42
C ARG A 11 -5.35 -6.03 -6.61
N ASN A 12 -4.22 -5.43 -6.23
CA ASN A 12 -3.21 -6.07 -5.40
C ASN A 12 -3.80 -6.29 -3.99
N ARG A 13 -4.53 -7.41 -3.79
CA ARG A 13 -5.17 -7.80 -2.51
C ARG A 13 -4.15 -8.34 -1.50
N GLY A 14 -2.89 -7.93 -1.63
CA GLY A 14 -1.81 -8.37 -0.77
C GLY A 14 -2.03 -7.89 0.66
N THR A 15 -1.72 -8.75 1.62
CA THR A 15 -1.69 -8.55 3.08
C THR A 15 -0.70 -7.47 3.55
N ALA A 16 -0.20 -6.64 2.63
CA ALA A 16 0.70 -5.56 2.94
C ALA A 16 -0.04 -4.49 3.75
N THR A 17 0.53 -4.10 4.90
CA THR A 17 0.07 -2.95 5.67
C THR A 17 -0.14 -1.77 4.73
N GLY A 18 -1.38 -1.30 4.65
CA GLY A 18 -1.73 -0.20 3.79
C GLY A 18 -0.94 1.04 4.17
N ARG A 19 -0.61 1.88 3.19
CA ARG A 19 0.20 3.09 3.39
C ARG A 19 -0.34 3.98 4.52
N ASN A 20 -1.65 4.03 4.72
CA ASN A 20 -2.30 4.86 5.73
C ASN A 20 -2.54 4.16 7.07
N ASP A 21 -2.35 2.84 7.15
CA ASP A 21 -2.56 2.07 8.37
C ASP A 21 -1.52 2.43 9.45
N PRO A 22 -1.83 2.21 10.74
CA PRO A 22 -0.85 2.36 11.81
C PRO A 22 0.37 1.48 11.57
N CYS A 23 1.57 2.00 11.86
CA CYS A 23 2.81 1.26 11.69
C CYS A 23 2.87 0.07 12.68
N PRO A 24 3.14 -1.16 12.21
CA PRO A 24 3.28 -2.33 13.08
C PRO A 24 4.51 -2.25 14.00
N CYS A 25 5.39 -1.27 13.79
CA CYS A 25 6.54 -0.97 14.62
C CYS A 25 6.20 -0.30 15.98
N GLY A 26 4.93 -0.01 16.25
CA GLY A 26 4.51 0.60 17.52
C GLY A 26 4.80 2.10 17.66
N SER A 27 5.20 2.78 16.59
CA SER A 27 5.56 4.21 16.64
C SER A 27 4.37 5.17 16.72
N GLY A 28 3.14 4.68 16.62
CA GLY A 28 1.92 5.49 16.52
C GLY A 28 1.76 6.28 15.20
N LYS A 29 2.74 6.21 14.29
CA LYS A 29 2.72 6.89 12.98
C LYS A 29 2.08 6.00 11.91
N LYS A 30 1.51 6.61 10.85
CA LYS A 30 1.07 5.88 9.65
C LYS A 30 2.25 5.15 9.00
N TYR A 31 2.03 3.95 8.47
CA TYR A 31 3.07 3.11 7.86
C TYR A 31 3.88 3.87 6.79
N LYS A 32 3.19 4.64 5.93
CA LYS A 32 3.84 5.50 4.91
C LYS A 32 4.81 6.53 5.48
N ASN A 33 4.56 7.02 6.68
CA ASN A 33 5.33 8.07 7.33
C ASN A 33 6.40 7.53 8.29
N CYS A 34 6.43 6.21 8.50
CA CYS A 34 7.34 5.53 9.43
C CYS A 34 8.21 4.51 8.69
N CYS A 35 7.95 3.20 8.82
CA CYS A 35 8.77 2.15 8.22
C CYS A 35 8.87 2.22 6.69
N MET A 36 7.85 2.74 6.01
CA MET A 36 7.86 2.85 4.55
C MET A 36 8.64 4.09 4.04
N ARG A 37 8.93 5.06 4.92
CA ARG A 37 9.72 6.26 4.60
C ARG A 37 11.23 6.01 4.64
N LYS A 38 11.67 4.77 4.90
CA LYS A 38 13.09 4.34 4.96
C LYS A 38 13.88 4.47 3.63
N GLY A 39 13.37 5.19 2.64
CA GLY A 39 13.96 5.31 1.29
C GLY A 39 14.37 6.72 0.86
N SER A 40 14.28 7.73 1.72
CA SER A 40 14.79 9.06 1.38
C SER A 40 15.55 9.61 2.58
N PRO A 41 16.89 9.45 2.65
CA PRO A 41 17.66 10.42 3.41
C PRO A 41 17.31 11.78 2.81
N ALA A 42 16.61 12.60 3.59
CA ALA A 42 16.43 13.99 3.26
C ALA A 42 17.83 14.62 3.24
N GLY A 43 18.38 14.79 2.04
CA GLY A 43 19.35 15.81 1.69
C GLY A 43 18.67 16.80 0.78
#